data_AF-A0A5C8Z3G3-F1
#
_entry.id   AF-A0A5C8Z3G3-F1
#
_cell.length_a   1.000
_cell.length_b   1.000
_cell.length_c   1.000
_cell.angle_alpha   90.00
_cell.angle_beta   90.00
_cell.angle_gamma   90.00
#
_symmetry.space_group_name_H-M   'P 1'
#
loop_
_entity.id
_entity.type
_entity.pdbx_description
1 polymer ?
#
loop_
_entity_poly.entity_id
_entity_poly.type
_entity_poly.pdbx_seq_one_letter_code
_entity_poly.pdbx_strand_id
1 'polypeptide(L)'
;MNWQWLVSIGLWLYAAALIALTLRILMKRRPVGVSLAWLLFLYIIPVGGIFAYLLLGERYLGHLRAKRADELFSYYSHWLEHILLEQQNLSPARPVLRPVMELTRGSLGMPIIVGSRWSLHCEASDVFERLIKDIDQAQHSIFMEFYIVEAEGALLPVLTALQHASRRGVDVYMMLDSVGSNRFLHSKHAKQLIAARVQLVDALHANLLRMAFRRQDIRQHRKLVSIDNSIAYTGSMNLADPSYFKTQSGVGPWVDMMVRLEGDIAKVIQGTLIFDWEMETGKRLEKHLQAPEFKAVKDDNLMQLLPSGPALDDEVLLQVLLTGIHNARESVMITTPYFVPDEALLQALKSAAKRGLDVTIIVPAKNDSRLADYAGRSFYLELLQAGVRLLLFKDGLLHTKTVIVDRHLVLIGSVNLDMRSIWLNFEATLIVDDEDFSAEVLSQIEQYRERSDHLTIGQWQKRPRYQRLLENLIQLASPLL
;
A
#
# COMPACT_ATOMS: atom_id res chain seq x y z
N MET A 1 -29.74 -41.77 29.98
CA MET A 1 -28.97 -41.82 28.73
C MET A 1 -27.57 -41.34 29.04
N ASN A 2 -26.54 -42.18 28.86
CA ASN A 2 -25.20 -41.92 29.37
C ASN A 2 -24.43 -41.07 28.34
N TRP A 3 -24.24 -39.78 28.60
CA TRP A 3 -23.62 -38.83 27.65
C TRP A 3 -22.07 -38.83 27.69
N GLN A 4 -21.46 -39.74 28.45
CA GLN A 4 -20.01 -39.82 28.64
C GLN A 4 -19.24 -40.07 27.32
N TRP A 5 -19.82 -40.82 26.39
CA TRP A 5 -19.19 -41.07 25.09
C TRP A 5 -19.07 -39.80 24.23
N LEU A 6 -20.04 -38.87 24.32
CA LEU A 6 -19.95 -37.57 23.63
C LEU A 6 -18.83 -36.70 24.18
N VAL A 7 -18.64 -36.70 25.50
CA VAL A 7 -17.55 -35.95 26.15
C VAL A 7 -16.20 -36.51 25.71
N SER A 8 -16.04 -37.83 25.69
CA SER A 8 -14.81 -38.47 25.22
C SER A 8 -14.51 -38.16 23.76
N ILE A 9 -15.52 -38.23 22.87
CA ILE A 9 -15.35 -37.85 21.47
C ILE A 9 -14.93 -36.37 21.35
N GLY A 10 -15.58 -35.48 22.09
CA GLY A 10 -15.24 -34.05 22.09
C GLY A 10 -13.80 -33.78 22.52
N LEU A 11 -13.31 -34.46 23.56
CA LEU A 11 -11.93 -34.35 24.02
C LEU A 11 -10.92 -34.86 22.99
N TRP A 12 -11.20 -36.00 22.33
CA TRP A 12 -10.34 -36.51 21.27
C TRP A 12 -10.30 -35.58 20.06
N LEU A 13 -11.44 -35.03 19.64
CA LEU A 13 -11.50 -34.05 18.54
C LEU A 13 -10.73 -32.77 18.90
N TYR A 14 -10.88 -32.28 20.13
CA TYR A 14 -10.12 -31.13 20.62
C TYR A 14 -8.61 -31.39 20.62
N ALA A 15 -8.16 -32.54 21.15
CA ALA A 15 -6.76 -32.92 21.16
C ALA A 15 -6.18 -33.06 19.75
N ALA A 16 -6.92 -33.70 18.84
CA ALA A 16 -6.53 -33.82 17.44
C ALA A 16 -6.40 -32.45 16.76
N ALA A 17 -7.36 -31.55 16.96
CA ALA A 17 -7.31 -30.18 16.45
C ALA A 17 -6.11 -29.40 17.02
N LEU A 18 -5.85 -29.54 18.33
CA LEU A 18 -4.72 -28.90 19.00
C LEU A 18 -3.37 -29.36 18.40
N ILE A 19 -3.19 -30.66 18.23
CA ILE A 19 -1.98 -31.25 17.62
C ILE A 19 -1.84 -30.80 16.18
N ALA A 20 -2.91 -30.88 15.39
CA ALA A 20 -2.90 -30.48 13.98
C ALA A 20 -2.54 -29.00 13.81
N LEU A 21 -3.12 -28.10 14.61
CA LEU A 21 -2.82 -26.67 14.57
C LEU A 21 -1.41 -26.36 15.08
N THR A 22 -0.92 -27.07 16.10
CA THR A 22 0.46 -26.95 16.59
C THR A 22 1.44 -27.28 15.47
N LEU A 23 1.28 -28.45 14.84
CA LEU A 23 2.12 -28.86 13.71
C LEU A 23 2.02 -27.85 12.56
N ARG A 24 0.81 -27.37 12.26
CA ARG A 24 0.58 -26.37 11.21
C ARG A 24 1.30 -25.04 11.49
N ILE A 25 1.27 -24.54 12.73
CA ILE A 25 2.00 -23.33 13.14
C ILE A 25 3.51 -23.54 12.95
N LEU A 26 4.04 -24.69 13.37
CA LEU A 26 5.46 -25.01 13.25
C LEU A 26 5.90 -25.17 11.78
N MET A 27 5.05 -25.74 10.93
CA MET A 27 5.34 -25.95 9.51
C MET A 27 5.33 -24.64 8.70
N LYS A 28 4.57 -23.62 9.12
CA LYS A 28 4.42 -22.34 8.41
C LYS A 28 5.65 -21.41 8.51
N ARG A 29 6.67 -21.75 9.31
CA ARG A 29 7.95 -21.00 9.46
C ARG A 29 7.80 -19.46 9.59
N ARG A 30 6.98 -19.00 10.52
CA ARG A 30 6.83 -17.56 10.82
C ARG A 30 7.92 -17.05 11.74
N PRO A 31 8.10 -15.71 11.86
CA PRO A 31 8.94 -15.12 12.89
C PRO A 31 8.66 -15.78 14.24
N VAL A 32 9.71 -16.17 14.95
CA VAL A 32 9.63 -17.03 16.14
C VAL A 32 8.65 -16.47 17.17
N GLY A 33 8.67 -15.15 17.39
CA GLY A 33 7.74 -14.48 18.30
C GLY A 33 6.26 -14.66 17.92
N VAL A 34 5.92 -14.57 16.63
CA VAL A 34 4.54 -14.77 16.15
C VAL A 34 4.10 -16.23 16.31
N SER A 35 4.99 -17.17 16.01
CA SER A 35 4.74 -18.60 16.20
C SER A 35 4.50 -18.92 17.68
N LEU A 36 5.37 -18.42 18.57
CA LEU A 36 5.23 -18.61 20.01
C LEU A 36 3.95 -17.96 20.56
N ALA A 37 3.58 -16.76 20.11
CA ALA A 37 2.34 -16.11 20.51
C ALA A 37 1.11 -16.97 20.12
N TRP A 38 1.07 -17.49 18.89
CA TRP A 38 -0.03 -18.36 18.47
C TRP A 38 -0.09 -19.68 19.24
N LEU A 39 1.05 -20.30 19.51
CA LEU A 39 1.12 -21.49 20.36
C LEU A 39 0.61 -21.16 21.78
N LEU A 40 1.03 -20.04 22.35
CA LEU A 40 0.59 -19.60 23.67
C LEU A 40 -0.93 -19.38 23.72
N PHE A 41 -1.49 -18.66 22.74
CA PHE A 41 -2.95 -18.48 22.62
C PHE A 41 -3.69 -19.81 22.48
N LEU A 42 -3.14 -20.72 21.69
CA LEU A 42 -3.71 -22.04 21.44
C LEU A 42 -3.77 -22.89 22.72
N TYR A 43 -2.77 -22.79 23.60
CA TYR A 43 -2.70 -23.56 24.85
C TYR A 43 -3.38 -22.89 26.05
N ILE A 44 -3.34 -21.56 26.17
CA ILE A 44 -3.87 -20.82 27.33
C ILE A 44 -5.39 -20.63 27.25
N ILE A 45 -5.94 -20.51 26.05
CA ILE A 45 -7.38 -20.27 25.84
C ILE A 45 -7.97 -21.48 25.12
N PRO A 46 -8.41 -22.54 25.85
CA PRO A 46 -8.99 -23.72 25.25
C PRO A 46 -10.19 -23.37 24.38
N VAL A 47 -10.27 -23.97 23.20
CA VAL A 47 -11.30 -23.72 22.16
C VAL A 47 -11.21 -22.30 21.56
N GLY A 48 -11.15 -21.25 22.37
CA GLY A 48 -11.04 -19.86 21.92
C GLY A 48 -9.75 -19.59 21.13
N GLY A 49 -8.62 -20.17 21.52
CA GLY A 49 -7.35 -20.08 20.80
C GLY A 49 -7.39 -20.79 19.44
N ILE A 50 -8.11 -21.92 19.35
CA ILE A 50 -8.37 -22.62 18.09
C ILE A 50 -9.19 -21.71 17.17
N PHE A 51 -10.30 -21.14 17.66
CA PHE A 51 -11.10 -20.19 16.89
C PHE A 51 -10.28 -18.97 16.47
N ALA A 52 -9.53 -18.36 17.39
CA ALA A 52 -8.68 -17.21 17.08
C ALA A 52 -7.64 -17.53 16.00
N TYR A 53 -6.98 -18.70 16.06
CA TYR A 53 -6.02 -19.12 15.03
C TYR A 53 -6.71 -19.43 13.69
N LEU A 54 -7.90 -20.01 13.68
CA LEU A 54 -8.61 -20.24 12.42
C LEU A 54 -9.09 -18.93 11.78
N LEU A 55 -9.45 -17.93 12.59
CA LEU A 55 -9.95 -16.63 12.13
C LEU A 55 -8.83 -15.67 11.71
N LEU A 56 -7.79 -15.60 12.53
CA LEU A 56 -6.71 -14.61 12.44
C LEU A 56 -5.35 -15.29 12.34
N GLY A 57 -5.23 -16.60 12.47
CA GLY A 57 -3.93 -17.25 12.45
C GLY A 57 -3.37 -17.43 11.06
N GLU A 58 -4.10 -17.25 9.95
CA GLU A 58 -3.56 -17.52 8.60
C GLU A 58 -3.79 -16.40 7.59
N ARG A 59 -2.70 -15.98 6.92
CA ARG A 59 -2.74 -15.10 5.73
C ARG A 59 -3.42 -15.87 4.59
N TYR A 60 -4.69 -15.59 4.33
CA TYR A 60 -5.47 -16.37 3.36
C TYR A 60 -6.25 -15.44 2.43
N LEU A 61 -5.75 -15.30 1.19
CA LEU A 61 -6.40 -14.54 0.12
C LEU A 61 -7.76 -15.12 -0.30
N GLY A 62 -8.03 -16.38 0.09
CA GLY A 62 -9.12 -17.22 -0.41
C GLY A 62 -8.61 -18.16 -1.50
N HIS A 63 -8.86 -19.47 -1.41
CA HIS A 63 -8.42 -20.44 -2.44
C HIS A 63 -8.79 -20.02 -3.87
N LEU A 64 -9.97 -19.40 -4.06
CA LEU A 64 -10.41 -18.97 -5.39
C LEU A 64 -9.55 -17.83 -5.95
N ARG A 65 -9.16 -16.86 -5.13
CA ARG A 65 -8.32 -15.73 -5.57
C ARG A 65 -6.89 -16.19 -5.81
N ALA A 66 -6.33 -16.99 -4.90
CA ALA A 66 -5.00 -17.55 -5.06
C ALA A 66 -4.91 -18.38 -6.35
N LYS A 67 -5.86 -19.29 -6.59
CA LYS A 67 -5.90 -20.09 -7.82
C LYS A 67 -5.98 -19.21 -9.08
N ARG A 68 -6.82 -18.17 -9.08
CA ARG A 68 -6.91 -17.24 -10.20
C ARG A 68 -5.62 -16.46 -10.39
N ALA A 69 -5.02 -15.95 -9.31
CA ALA A 69 -3.75 -15.24 -9.38
C ALA A 69 -2.67 -16.13 -10.02
N ASP A 70 -2.55 -17.38 -9.61
CA ASP A 70 -1.60 -18.35 -10.20
C ASP A 70 -1.86 -18.59 -11.70
N GLU A 71 -3.13 -18.76 -12.09
CA GLU A 71 -3.53 -18.93 -13.49
C GLU A 71 -3.25 -17.68 -14.35
N LEU A 72 -3.46 -16.50 -13.80
CA LEU A 72 -3.25 -15.22 -14.47
C LEU A 72 -1.76 -14.86 -14.56
N PHE A 73 -0.97 -15.20 -13.54
CA PHE A 73 0.43 -14.78 -13.41
C PHE A 73 1.25 -15.08 -14.67
N SER A 74 1.09 -16.28 -15.24
CA SER A 74 1.83 -16.69 -16.44
C SER A 74 1.49 -15.84 -17.66
N TYR A 75 0.21 -15.47 -17.81
CA TYR A 75 -0.27 -14.65 -18.92
C TYR A 75 0.25 -13.21 -18.83
N TYR A 76 0.13 -12.59 -17.65
CA TYR A 76 0.61 -11.22 -17.44
C TYR A 76 2.14 -11.12 -17.49
N SER A 77 2.85 -12.14 -16.97
CA SER A 77 4.31 -12.19 -17.06
C SER A 77 4.77 -12.18 -18.51
N HIS A 78 4.14 -12.97 -19.39
CA HIS A 78 4.48 -12.98 -20.80
C HIS A 78 4.14 -11.64 -21.49
N TRP A 79 3.01 -11.02 -21.15
CA TRP A 79 2.67 -9.70 -21.67
C TRP A 79 3.65 -8.60 -21.21
N LEU A 80 4.08 -8.61 -19.94
CA LEU A 80 5.11 -7.70 -19.43
C LEU A 80 6.47 -7.93 -20.11
N GLU A 81 6.80 -9.16 -20.47
CA GLU A 81 8.03 -9.48 -21.21
C GLU A 81 8.07 -8.81 -22.59
N HIS A 82 6.94 -8.74 -23.30
CA HIS A 82 6.87 -7.99 -24.57
C HIS A 82 7.16 -6.50 -24.37
N ILE A 83 6.57 -5.88 -23.34
CA ILE A 83 6.87 -4.49 -22.98
C ILE A 83 8.37 -4.33 -22.65
N LEU A 84 8.95 -5.28 -21.92
CA LEU A 84 10.36 -5.26 -21.58
C LEU A 84 11.26 -5.32 -22.83
N LEU A 85 10.94 -6.15 -23.81
CA LEU A 85 11.71 -6.28 -25.06
C LEU A 85 11.77 -4.95 -25.84
N GLU A 86 10.69 -4.16 -25.82
CA GLU A 86 10.68 -2.82 -26.41
C GLU A 86 11.63 -1.85 -25.69
N GLN A 87 11.84 -2.05 -24.38
CA GLN A 87 12.62 -1.17 -23.51
C GLN A 87 14.10 -1.61 -23.32
N GLN A 88 14.48 -2.84 -23.68
CA GLN A 88 15.79 -3.44 -23.38
C GLN A 88 17.00 -2.68 -23.94
N ASN A 89 16.81 -1.80 -24.94
CA ASN A 89 17.89 -1.03 -25.57
C ASN A 89 18.15 0.35 -24.94
N LEU A 90 17.48 0.73 -23.84
CA LEU A 90 17.38 2.13 -23.42
C LEU A 90 17.97 2.49 -22.04
N SER A 91 18.52 1.58 -21.23
CA SER A 91 18.78 1.89 -19.80
C SER A 91 20.25 2.09 -19.38
N PRO A 92 20.64 3.31 -18.99
CA PRO A 92 21.80 3.58 -18.16
C PRO A 92 21.37 3.92 -16.72
N ALA A 93 20.67 3.02 -16.00
CA ALA A 93 20.37 3.24 -14.58
C ALA A 93 21.63 3.59 -13.79
N ARG A 94 21.55 4.58 -12.88
CA ARG A 94 22.70 4.99 -12.07
C ARG A 94 23.22 3.77 -11.29
N PRO A 95 24.54 3.51 -11.23
CA PRO A 95 25.07 2.28 -10.62
C PRO A 95 24.63 2.04 -9.17
N VAL A 96 24.36 3.11 -8.41
CA VAL A 96 23.98 3.05 -6.99
C VAL A 96 22.54 2.58 -6.80
N LEU A 97 21.65 2.87 -7.75
CA LEU A 97 20.20 2.65 -7.62
C LEU A 97 19.69 1.49 -8.47
N ARG A 98 20.46 1.08 -9.47
CA ARG A 98 20.24 -0.10 -10.31
C ARG A 98 19.90 -1.38 -9.52
N PRO A 99 20.53 -1.70 -8.37
CA PRO A 99 20.19 -2.91 -7.62
C PRO A 99 18.73 -2.96 -7.15
N VAL A 100 18.12 -1.80 -6.85
CA VAL A 100 16.72 -1.72 -6.44
C VAL A 100 15.81 -2.13 -7.60
N MET A 101 16.03 -1.56 -8.78
CA MET A 101 15.22 -1.86 -9.95
C MET A 101 15.44 -3.28 -10.50
N GLU A 102 16.69 -3.78 -10.42
CA GLU A 102 17.03 -5.15 -10.79
C GLU A 102 16.40 -6.17 -9.85
N LEU A 103 16.32 -5.88 -8.55
CA LEU A 103 15.61 -6.71 -7.58
C LEU A 103 14.12 -6.80 -7.93
N THR A 104 13.45 -5.67 -8.17
CA THR A 104 12.03 -5.67 -8.54
C THR A 104 11.79 -6.42 -9.85
N ARG A 105 12.67 -6.27 -10.84
CA ARG A 105 12.62 -7.03 -12.10
C ARG A 105 12.85 -8.53 -11.88
N GLY A 106 13.85 -8.90 -11.09
CA GLY A 106 14.22 -10.30 -10.85
C GLY A 106 13.17 -11.06 -10.04
N SER A 107 12.51 -10.39 -9.10
CA SER A 107 11.50 -11.02 -8.23
C SER A 107 10.10 -11.06 -8.85
N LEU A 108 9.69 -10.00 -9.58
CA LEU A 108 8.31 -9.86 -10.07
C LEU A 108 8.18 -9.78 -11.59
N GLY A 109 9.28 -9.70 -12.34
CA GLY A 109 9.24 -9.51 -13.79
C GLY A 109 8.78 -8.11 -14.22
N MET A 110 8.67 -7.15 -13.30
CA MET A 110 8.18 -5.81 -13.61
C MET A 110 9.22 -5.02 -14.44
N PRO A 111 8.83 -4.46 -15.61
CA PRO A 111 9.76 -3.79 -16.50
C PRO A 111 10.18 -2.43 -15.96
N ILE A 112 11.40 -2.03 -16.31
CA ILE A 112 11.90 -0.66 -16.11
C ILE A 112 11.50 0.11 -17.37
N ILE A 113 10.73 1.18 -17.19
CA ILE A 113 10.24 2.04 -18.26
C ILE A 113 11.14 3.26 -18.38
N VAL A 114 11.56 3.59 -19.59
CA VAL A 114 12.36 4.78 -19.90
C VAL A 114 11.46 5.86 -20.51
N GLY A 115 11.64 7.10 -20.09
CA GLY A 115 11.08 8.27 -20.78
C GLY A 115 9.58 8.44 -20.61
N SER A 116 9.12 8.49 -19.36
CA SER A 116 7.73 8.82 -19.00
C SER A 116 7.58 10.31 -18.72
N ARG A 117 6.46 10.92 -19.15
CA ARG A 117 6.12 12.27 -18.65
C ARG A 117 5.46 12.14 -17.31
N TRP A 118 5.69 13.12 -16.44
CA TRP A 118 5.11 13.12 -15.12
C TRP A 118 4.76 14.53 -14.66
N SER A 119 3.83 14.63 -13.73
CA SER A 119 3.56 15.84 -12.94
C SER A 119 3.14 15.46 -11.52
N LEU A 120 3.72 16.14 -10.53
CA LEU A 120 3.43 15.93 -9.12
C LEU A 120 2.31 16.89 -8.65
N HIS A 121 1.37 16.35 -7.87
CA HIS A 121 0.24 17.10 -7.35
C HIS A 121 0.08 16.82 -5.85
N CYS A 122 0.09 17.87 -5.04
CA CYS A 122 -0.02 17.78 -3.57
C CYS A 122 -1.37 18.27 -3.03
N GLU A 123 -2.17 18.93 -3.87
CA GLU A 123 -3.50 19.43 -3.52
C GLU A 123 -4.58 18.55 -4.15
N ALA A 124 -5.56 18.12 -3.35
CA ALA A 124 -6.61 17.21 -3.82
C ALA A 124 -7.51 17.85 -4.90
N SER A 125 -7.83 19.13 -4.77
CA SER A 125 -8.59 19.88 -5.79
C SER A 125 -7.89 19.85 -7.14
N ASP A 126 -6.57 20.03 -7.12
CA ASP A 126 -5.73 20.01 -8.31
C ASP A 126 -5.79 18.63 -8.99
N VAL A 127 -5.61 17.57 -8.23
CA VAL A 127 -5.73 16.18 -8.72
C VAL A 127 -7.10 15.94 -9.34
N PHE A 128 -8.19 16.33 -8.66
CA PHE A 128 -9.54 16.10 -9.14
C PHE A 128 -9.85 16.89 -10.42
N GLU A 129 -9.41 18.14 -10.53
CA GLU A 129 -9.58 18.94 -11.74
C GLU A 129 -8.88 18.32 -12.95
N ARG A 130 -7.67 17.79 -12.77
CA ARG A 130 -6.91 17.15 -13.87
C ARG A 130 -7.52 15.80 -14.22
N LEU A 131 -7.90 15.02 -13.21
CA LEU A 131 -8.60 13.76 -13.40
C LEU A 131 -9.90 13.94 -14.19
N ILE A 132 -10.68 14.99 -13.91
CA ILE A 132 -11.90 15.32 -14.68
C ILE A 132 -11.55 15.59 -16.15
N LYS A 133 -10.52 16.41 -16.40
CA LYS A 133 -10.08 16.74 -17.78
C LYS A 133 -9.65 15.50 -18.56
N ASP A 134 -8.94 14.58 -17.92
CA ASP A 134 -8.50 13.34 -18.57
C ASP A 134 -9.69 12.38 -18.78
N ILE A 135 -10.61 12.25 -17.81
CA ILE A 135 -11.84 11.45 -17.94
C ILE A 135 -12.73 11.99 -19.08
N ASP A 136 -12.83 13.31 -19.22
CA ASP A 136 -13.63 13.91 -20.28
C ASP A 136 -13.02 13.70 -21.67
N GLN A 137 -11.70 13.53 -21.75
CA GLN A 137 -10.98 13.21 -22.98
C GLN A 137 -10.89 11.71 -23.27
N ALA A 138 -11.20 10.85 -22.30
CA ALA A 138 -11.14 9.40 -22.46
C ALA A 138 -12.04 8.89 -23.61
N GLN A 139 -11.50 7.95 -24.38
CA GLN A 139 -12.10 7.38 -25.60
C GLN A 139 -12.39 5.88 -25.49
N HIS A 140 -11.62 5.13 -24.71
CA HIS A 140 -11.65 3.66 -24.72
C HIS A 140 -11.99 3.08 -23.36
N SER A 141 -11.18 3.35 -22.34
CA SER A 141 -11.35 2.74 -21.03
C SER A 141 -10.78 3.58 -19.89
N ILE A 142 -11.43 3.45 -18.73
CA ILE A 142 -11.01 4.05 -17.47
C ILE A 142 -11.02 2.94 -16.42
N PHE A 143 -9.90 2.75 -15.74
CA PHE A 143 -9.77 1.84 -14.61
C PHE A 143 -9.40 2.65 -13.37
N MET A 144 -10.10 2.41 -12.26
CA MET A 144 -9.84 3.07 -10.99
C MET A 144 -9.87 2.06 -9.84
N GLU A 145 -8.87 2.13 -8.98
CA GLU A 145 -8.79 1.30 -7.78
C GLU A 145 -8.40 2.13 -6.57
N PHE A 146 -9.24 2.09 -5.53
CA PHE A 146 -9.05 2.90 -4.33
C PHE A 146 -9.51 2.20 -3.06
N TYR A 147 -8.80 2.49 -1.96
CA TYR A 147 -9.21 2.08 -0.62
C TYR A 147 -10.43 2.88 -0.13
N ILE A 148 -10.35 4.21 -0.18
CA ILE A 148 -11.40 5.11 0.30
C ILE A 148 -11.94 5.94 -0.86
N VAL A 149 -13.26 5.98 -0.96
CA VAL A 149 -14.02 6.92 -1.78
C VAL A 149 -15.02 7.62 -0.88
N GLU A 150 -15.00 8.95 -0.87
CA GLU A 150 -15.95 9.76 -0.14
C GLU A 150 -16.64 10.79 -1.04
N ALA A 151 -17.93 10.56 -1.31
CA ALA A 151 -18.70 11.35 -2.27
C ALA A 151 -19.19 12.69 -1.69
N GLU A 152 -18.24 13.55 -1.37
CA GLU A 152 -18.43 14.91 -0.87
C GLU A 152 -17.48 15.89 -1.58
N GLY A 153 -17.77 17.18 -1.48
CA GLY A 153 -16.90 18.25 -1.97
C GLY A 153 -16.49 18.12 -3.44
N ALA A 154 -15.22 18.34 -3.71
CA ALA A 154 -14.61 18.34 -5.04
C ALA A 154 -14.60 16.97 -5.74
N LEU A 155 -14.99 15.87 -5.06
CA LEU A 155 -15.12 14.57 -5.71
C LEU A 155 -16.42 14.43 -6.52
N LEU A 156 -17.50 15.15 -6.18
CA LEU A 156 -18.79 15.02 -6.86
C LEU A 156 -18.72 15.28 -8.39
N PRO A 157 -17.97 16.29 -8.87
CA PRO A 157 -17.72 16.47 -10.29
C PRO A 157 -16.99 15.29 -10.94
N VAL A 158 -16.01 14.66 -10.27
CA VAL A 158 -15.32 13.46 -10.77
C VAL A 158 -16.32 12.33 -11.01
N LEU A 159 -17.21 12.07 -10.06
CA LEU A 159 -18.26 11.04 -10.20
C LEU A 159 -19.22 11.35 -11.35
N THR A 160 -19.47 12.63 -11.62
CA THR A 160 -20.31 13.07 -12.74
C THR A 160 -19.59 12.86 -14.08
N ALA A 161 -18.29 13.20 -14.15
CA ALA A 161 -17.46 12.97 -15.33
C ALA A 161 -17.40 11.47 -15.70
N LEU A 162 -17.25 10.58 -14.71
CA LEU A 162 -17.28 9.13 -14.93
C LEU A 162 -18.61 8.64 -15.53
N GLN A 163 -19.75 9.18 -15.06
CA GLN A 163 -21.06 8.88 -15.64
C GLN A 163 -21.15 9.37 -17.09
N HIS A 164 -20.63 10.56 -17.38
CA HIS A 164 -20.61 11.10 -18.73
C HIS A 164 -19.73 10.25 -19.65
N ALA A 165 -18.52 9.88 -19.23
CA ALA A 165 -17.63 9.01 -19.98
C ALA A 165 -18.30 7.66 -20.31
N SER A 166 -18.92 7.02 -19.33
CA SER A 166 -19.62 5.75 -19.56
C SER A 166 -20.80 5.89 -20.53
N ARG A 167 -21.55 7.01 -20.48
CA ARG A 167 -22.62 7.31 -21.44
C ARG A 167 -22.11 7.61 -22.85
N ARG A 168 -20.89 8.15 -22.99
CA ARG A 168 -20.21 8.33 -24.30
C ARG A 168 -19.75 7.00 -24.91
N GLY A 169 -19.76 5.91 -24.14
CA GLY A 169 -19.34 4.57 -24.59
C GLY A 169 -17.96 4.15 -24.11
N VAL A 170 -17.33 4.92 -23.21
CA VAL A 170 -16.06 4.54 -22.57
C VAL A 170 -16.31 3.42 -21.56
N ASP A 171 -15.51 2.37 -21.57
CA ASP A 171 -15.59 1.28 -20.60
C ASP A 171 -15.01 1.76 -19.25
N VAL A 172 -15.86 1.99 -18.24
CA VAL A 172 -15.43 2.49 -16.92
C VAL A 172 -15.50 1.37 -15.88
N TYR A 173 -14.36 1.04 -15.27
CA TYR A 173 -14.19 0.04 -14.23
C TYR A 173 -13.70 0.70 -12.94
N MET A 174 -14.42 0.47 -11.84
CA MET A 174 -14.09 0.98 -10.54
C MET A 174 -14.08 -0.16 -9.52
N MET A 175 -12.93 -0.43 -8.92
CA MET A 175 -12.75 -1.41 -7.86
C MET A 175 -12.47 -0.70 -6.53
N LEU A 176 -13.34 -0.89 -5.55
CA LEU A 176 -13.24 -0.21 -4.26
C LEU A 176 -13.15 -1.21 -3.11
N ASP A 177 -12.33 -0.94 -2.11
CA ASP A 177 -12.27 -1.77 -0.91
C ASP A 177 -13.59 -1.73 -0.11
N SER A 178 -14.07 -2.92 0.26
CA SER A 178 -15.35 -3.10 0.97
C SER A 178 -15.46 -2.40 2.32
N VAL A 179 -14.34 -2.17 3.02
CA VAL A 179 -14.32 -1.51 4.33
C VAL A 179 -14.01 -0.03 4.19
N GLY A 180 -12.96 0.33 3.44
CA GLY A 180 -12.58 1.73 3.27
C GLY A 180 -13.66 2.55 2.56
N SER A 181 -14.39 1.93 1.62
CA SER A 181 -15.43 2.58 0.82
C SER A 181 -16.85 2.11 1.14
N ASN A 182 -17.07 1.47 2.30
CA ASN A 182 -18.37 0.88 2.66
C ASN A 182 -19.54 1.88 2.55
N ARG A 183 -19.37 3.07 3.12
CA ARG A 183 -20.38 4.14 3.10
C ARG A 183 -20.73 4.55 1.67
N PHE A 184 -19.73 4.67 0.82
CA PHE A 184 -19.92 5.04 -0.58
C PHE A 184 -20.63 3.93 -1.38
N LEU A 185 -20.21 2.67 -1.22
CA LEU A 185 -20.78 1.51 -1.92
C LEU A 185 -22.29 1.35 -1.67
N HIS A 186 -22.78 1.77 -0.50
CA HIS A 186 -24.20 1.76 -0.15
C HIS A 186 -24.94 3.09 -0.41
N SER A 187 -24.24 4.10 -0.95
CA SER A 187 -24.78 5.44 -1.18
C SER A 187 -25.63 5.56 -2.45
N LYS A 188 -26.33 6.70 -2.58
CA LYS A 188 -27.03 7.07 -3.83
C LYS A 188 -26.09 7.24 -5.02
N HIS A 189 -24.84 7.67 -4.79
CA HIS A 189 -23.87 7.94 -5.85
C HIS A 189 -23.37 6.65 -6.49
N ALA A 190 -23.11 5.60 -5.70
CA ALA A 190 -22.80 4.28 -6.23
C ALA A 190 -23.93 3.72 -7.13
N LYS A 191 -25.19 3.88 -6.71
CA LYS A 191 -26.36 3.50 -7.53
C LYS A 191 -26.43 4.29 -8.84
N GLN A 192 -26.10 5.58 -8.82
CA GLN A 192 -26.07 6.42 -10.02
C GLN A 192 -24.96 6.00 -11.00
N LEU A 193 -23.77 5.67 -10.51
CA LEU A 193 -22.69 5.12 -11.33
C LEU A 193 -23.09 3.81 -12.01
N ILE A 194 -23.65 2.87 -11.25
CA ILE A 194 -24.15 1.60 -11.79
C ILE A 194 -25.24 1.84 -12.84
N ALA A 195 -26.19 2.74 -12.56
CA ALA A 195 -27.23 3.12 -13.52
C ALA A 195 -26.67 3.78 -14.80
N ALA A 196 -25.53 4.46 -14.71
CA ALA A 196 -24.79 5.00 -15.84
C ALA A 196 -23.92 3.96 -16.57
N ARG A 197 -23.97 2.67 -16.17
CA ARG A 197 -23.21 1.53 -16.70
C ARG A 197 -21.73 1.46 -16.31
N VAL A 198 -21.31 2.22 -15.31
CA VAL A 198 -20.00 2.03 -14.67
C VAL A 198 -19.95 0.66 -14.00
N GLN A 199 -18.91 -0.11 -14.29
CA GLN A 199 -18.66 -1.40 -13.67
C GLN A 199 -18.06 -1.17 -12.28
N LEU A 200 -18.91 -1.17 -11.25
CA LEU A 200 -18.48 -0.99 -9.87
C LEU A 200 -18.34 -2.35 -9.17
N VAL A 201 -17.15 -2.65 -8.65
CA VAL A 201 -16.84 -3.88 -7.91
C VAL A 201 -16.46 -3.55 -6.47
N ASP A 202 -17.08 -4.29 -5.57
CA ASP A 202 -16.78 -4.31 -4.15
C ASP A 202 -15.68 -5.36 -3.86
N ALA A 203 -14.45 -4.88 -3.70
CA ALA A 203 -13.25 -5.70 -3.53
C ALA A 203 -13.15 -6.25 -2.11
N LEU A 204 -12.66 -7.49 -2.01
CA LEU A 204 -12.42 -8.15 -0.72
C LEU A 204 -13.67 -8.13 0.19
N HIS A 205 -14.84 -8.33 -0.42
CA HIS A 205 -16.16 -8.20 0.22
C HIS A 205 -16.20 -8.80 1.63
N ALA A 206 -16.37 -7.93 2.63
CA ALA A 206 -16.46 -8.26 4.03
C ALA A 206 -17.92 -8.56 4.42
N ASN A 207 -18.22 -9.82 4.80
CA ASN A 207 -19.55 -10.23 5.28
C ASN A 207 -19.42 -10.83 6.71
N LEU A 208 -20.30 -10.40 7.64
CA LEU A 208 -20.37 -10.88 9.03
C LEU A 208 -20.52 -12.42 9.13
N LEU A 209 -21.30 -13.05 8.24
CA LEU A 209 -21.45 -14.52 8.18
C LEU A 209 -20.20 -15.22 7.63
N ARG A 210 -19.34 -14.50 6.89
CA ARG A 210 -18.06 -15.00 6.37
C ARG A 210 -16.85 -14.61 7.24
N MET A 211 -17.05 -13.81 8.30
CA MET A 211 -16.00 -13.50 9.30
C MET A 211 -15.43 -14.77 9.91
N ALA A 212 -16.25 -15.83 10.04
CA ALA A 212 -15.83 -17.11 10.58
C ALA A 212 -14.79 -17.88 9.72
N PHE A 213 -14.65 -17.52 8.43
CA PHE A 213 -13.91 -18.31 7.44
C PHE A 213 -12.91 -17.52 6.58
N ARG A 214 -12.77 -16.20 6.78
CA ARG A 214 -11.85 -15.35 6.02
C ARG A 214 -11.26 -14.23 6.88
N ARG A 215 -9.94 -14.04 6.81
CA ARG A 215 -9.23 -12.90 7.39
C ARG A 215 -9.68 -11.63 6.66
N GLN A 216 -10.36 -10.71 7.36
CA GLN A 216 -10.84 -9.42 6.84
C GLN A 216 -9.80 -8.30 6.99
N ASP A 217 -8.57 -8.64 7.34
CA ASP A 217 -7.48 -7.71 7.51
C ASP A 217 -6.71 -7.48 6.19
N ILE A 218 -6.73 -8.40 5.23
CA ILE A 218 -6.24 -8.10 3.88
C ILE A 218 -7.16 -7.03 3.27
N ARG A 219 -6.58 -5.94 2.76
CA ARG A 219 -7.32 -4.84 2.15
C ARG A 219 -6.72 -4.44 0.82
N GLN A 220 -7.58 -3.92 -0.05
CA GLN A 220 -7.15 -3.34 -1.31
C GLN A 220 -6.79 -1.89 -1.03
N HIS A 221 -5.49 -1.63 -0.96
CA HIS A 221 -4.95 -0.37 -0.51
C HIS A 221 -4.20 0.38 -1.62
N ARG A 222 -4.26 -0.10 -2.87
CA ARG A 222 -3.82 0.66 -4.04
C ARG A 222 -4.64 1.93 -4.26
N LYS A 223 -4.02 2.94 -4.88
CA LYS A 223 -4.65 4.17 -5.37
C LYS A 223 -4.18 4.39 -6.79
N LEU A 224 -4.78 3.65 -7.72
CA LEU A 224 -4.36 3.60 -9.10
C LEU A 224 -5.49 4.07 -10.01
N VAL A 225 -5.12 4.82 -11.04
CA VAL A 225 -5.99 5.17 -12.16
C VAL A 225 -5.26 4.86 -13.45
N SER A 226 -5.94 4.30 -14.44
CA SER A 226 -5.50 4.26 -15.83
C SER A 226 -6.59 4.77 -16.74
N ILE A 227 -6.23 5.59 -17.72
CA ILE A 227 -7.10 6.15 -18.75
C ILE A 227 -6.48 5.87 -20.10
N ASP A 228 -7.24 5.16 -20.95
CA ASP A 228 -6.89 4.82 -22.33
C ASP A 228 -5.49 4.19 -22.49
N ASN A 229 -5.01 3.48 -21.46
CA ASN A 229 -3.71 2.83 -21.47
C ASN A 229 -2.51 3.77 -21.72
N SER A 230 -2.69 5.08 -21.50
CA SER A 230 -1.73 6.13 -21.87
C SER A 230 -1.48 7.14 -20.76
N ILE A 231 -2.48 7.39 -19.92
CA ILE A 231 -2.40 8.24 -18.73
C ILE A 231 -2.65 7.37 -17.50
N ALA A 232 -1.85 7.55 -16.47
CA ALA A 232 -2.06 6.90 -15.19
C ALA A 232 -1.88 7.86 -14.01
N TYR A 233 -2.48 7.51 -12.88
CA TYR A 233 -2.24 8.19 -11.62
C TYR A 233 -1.88 7.17 -10.54
N THR A 234 -0.92 7.52 -9.69
CA THR A 234 -0.57 6.74 -8.50
C THR A 234 -0.05 7.65 -7.39
N GLY A 235 -0.15 7.21 -6.13
CA GLY A 235 0.30 7.97 -4.98
C GLY A 235 -0.35 7.53 -3.68
N SER A 236 -0.40 8.44 -2.71
CA SER A 236 -0.93 8.18 -1.37
C SER A 236 -2.38 8.67 -1.19
N MET A 237 -2.86 9.51 -2.11
CA MET A 237 -4.15 10.20 -2.04
C MET A 237 -5.33 9.26 -2.34
N ASN A 238 -6.30 9.22 -1.43
CA ASN A 238 -7.60 8.57 -1.69
C ASN A 238 -8.56 9.50 -2.45
N LEU A 239 -9.65 8.96 -2.99
CA LEU A 239 -10.72 9.78 -3.57
C LEU A 239 -11.59 10.37 -2.45
N ALA A 240 -11.04 11.34 -1.73
CA ALA A 240 -11.75 12.05 -0.67
C ALA A 240 -11.26 13.50 -0.61
N ASP A 241 -12.17 14.46 -0.57
CA ASP A 241 -11.84 15.87 -0.39
C ASP A 241 -11.41 16.13 1.07
N PRO A 242 -10.16 16.55 1.34
CA PRO A 242 -9.67 16.80 2.69
C PRO A 242 -10.47 17.84 3.47
N SER A 243 -11.20 18.73 2.78
CA SER A 243 -12.04 19.76 3.39
C SER A 243 -13.31 19.20 4.02
N TYR A 244 -13.73 17.99 3.60
CA TYR A 244 -14.95 17.32 4.05
C TYR A 244 -14.63 16.02 4.79
N PHE A 245 -13.53 15.37 4.44
CA PHE A 245 -13.16 14.07 4.97
C PHE A 245 -12.59 14.15 6.38
N LYS A 246 -13.17 13.38 7.31
CA LYS A 246 -12.70 13.22 8.70
C LYS A 246 -12.45 14.54 9.46
N THR A 247 -13.14 15.63 9.14
CA THR A 247 -12.95 16.95 9.79
C THR A 247 -13.17 16.93 11.31
N GLN A 248 -13.99 16.01 11.81
CA GLN A 248 -14.28 15.84 13.24
C GLN A 248 -13.28 14.96 14.02
N SER A 249 -12.28 14.39 13.34
CA SER A 249 -11.30 13.48 13.96
C SER A 249 -10.23 14.19 14.81
N GLY A 250 -10.11 15.51 14.69
CA GLY A 250 -9.15 16.32 15.43
C GLY A 250 -7.70 16.25 14.92
N VAL A 251 -7.46 15.59 13.77
CA VAL A 251 -6.13 15.49 13.14
C VAL A 251 -5.88 16.52 12.04
N GLY A 252 -6.92 17.27 11.62
CA GLY A 252 -6.83 18.22 10.50
C GLY A 252 -7.01 17.55 9.13
N PRO A 253 -6.84 18.32 8.04
CA PRO A 253 -6.97 17.80 6.68
C PRO A 253 -5.87 16.78 6.39
N TRP A 254 -6.15 15.86 5.48
CA TRP A 254 -5.16 14.91 4.98
C TRP A 254 -4.23 15.61 3.99
N VAL A 255 -2.93 15.39 4.16
CA VAL A 255 -1.86 15.95 3.31
C VAL A 255 -1.19 14.80 2.57
N ASP A 256 -1.39 14.74 1.26
CA ASP A 256 -1.04 13.61 0.40
C ASP A 256 -0.30 14.06 -0.87
N MET A 257 0.22 13.10 -1.63
CA MET A 257 0.77 13.33 -2.96
C MET A 257 0.16 12.36 -3.97
N MET A 258 -0.03 12.85 -5.20
CA MET A 258 -0.42 12.05 -6.36
C MET A 258 0.49 12.42 -7.53
N VAL A 259 0.93 11.42 -8.27
CA VAL A 259 1.70 11.59 -9.50
C VAL A 259 0.78 11.26 -10.66
N ARG A 260 0.71 12.16 -11.64
CA ARG A 260 0.13 11.89 -12.95
C ARG A 260 1.27 11.47 -13.88
N LEU A 261 1.06 10.41 -14.64
CA LEU A 261 2.05 9.78 -15.50
C LEU A 261 1.49 9.65 -16.91
N GLU A 262 2.34 9.85 -17.92
CA GLU A 262 2.03 9.50 -19.30
C GLU A 262 3.14 8.65 -19.91
N GLY A 263 2.75 7.63 -20.67
CA GLY A 263 3.67 6.75 -21.40
C GLY A 263 3.53 5.29 -21.04
N ASP A 264 4.55 4.49 -21.34
CA ASP A 264 4.49 3.02 -21.18
C ASP A 264 4.30 2.58 -19.72
N ILE A 265 4.65 3.44 -18.75
CA ILE A 265 4.35 3.18 -17.34
C ILE A 265 2.84 3.11 -17.07
N ALA A 266 2.03 3.86 -17.81
CA ALA A 266 0.57 3.78 -17.72
C ALA A 266 0.05 2.41 -18.17
N LYS A 267 0.72 1.78 -19.15
CA LYS A 267 0.40 0.41 -19.58
C LYS A 267 0.62 -0.58 -18.46
N VAL A 268 1.78 -0.51 -17.79
CA VAL A 268 2.11 -1.38 -16.66
C VAL A 268 1.09 -1.21 -15.51
N ILE A 269 0.69 0.03 -15.22
CA ILE A 269 -0.34 0.33 -14.21
C ILE A 269 -1.70 -0.25 -14.63
N GLN A 270 -2.11 -0.09 -15.90
CA GLN A 270 -3.33 -0.70 -16.42
C GLN A 270 -3.31 -2.22 -16.33
N GLY A 271 -2.19 -2.86 -16.69
CA GLY A 271 -2.02 -4.31 -16.56
C GLY A 271 -2.23 -4.79 -15.13
N THR A 272 -1.73 -4.02 -14.15
CA THR A 272 -1.93 -4.30 -12.72
C THR A 272 -3.41 -4.16 -12.32
N LEU A 273 -4.09 -3.10 -12.76
CA LEU A 273 -5.52 -2.89 -12.52
C LEU A 273 -6.40 -3.99 -13.14
N ILE A 274 -6.05 -4.44 -14.35
CA ILE A 274 -6.76 -5.53 -15.04
C ILE A 274 -6.49 -6.87 -14.33
N PHE A 275 -5.24 -7.13 -13.89
CA PHE A 275 -4.90 -8.31 -13.10
C PHE A 275 -5.75 -8.40 -11.82
N ASP A 276 -5.82 -7.31 -11.05
CA ASP A 276 -6.62 -7.27 -9.82
C ASP A 276 -8.12 -7.47 -10.12
N TRP A 277 -8.62 -6.86 -11.20
CA TRP A 277 -9.98 -7.05 -11.67
C TRP A 277 -10.31 -8.49 -12.02
N GLU A 278 -9.46 -9.14 -12.81
CA GLU A 278 -9.62 -10.53 -13.23
C GLU A 278 -9.49 -11.48 -12.05
N MET A 279 -8.58 -11.22 -11.11
CA MET A 279 -8.43 -11.99 -9.88
C MET A 279 -9.71 -11.92 -9.03
N GLU A 280 -10.24 -10.72 -8.80
CA GLU A 280 -11.42 -10.53 -7.95
C GLU A 280 -12.69 -11.08 -8.61
N THR A 281 -12.93 -10.73 -9.87
CA THR A 281 -14.20 -11.01 -10.55
C THR A 281 -14.21 -12.33 -11.33
N GLY A 282 -13.05 -12.79 -11.80
CA GLY A 282 -12.92 -13.90 -12.75
C GLY A 282 -13.33 -13.55 -14.19
N LYS A 283 -13.63 -12.28 -14.49
CA LYS A 283 -14.01 -11.83 -15.83
C LYS A 283 -12.79 -11.30 -16.56
N ARG A 284 -12.44 -11.94 -17.68
CA ARG A 284 -11.31 -11.55 -18.54
C ARG A 284 -11.54 -10.20 -19.21
N LEU A 285 -10.53 -9.34 -19.16
CA LEU A 285 -10.49 -7.97 -19.69
C LEU A 285 -9.25 -7.72 -20.57
N GLU A 286 -8.59 -8.79 -21.03
CA GLU A 286 -7.42 -8.76 -21.92
C GLU A 286 -7.54 -7.89 -23.18
N LYS A 287 -8.77 -7.64 -23.68
CA LYS A 287 -9.00 -6.71 -24.80
C LYS A 287 -8.44 -5.30 -24.52
N HIS A 288 -8.32 -4.93 -23.26
CA HIS A 288 -7.80 -3.64 -22.81
C HIS A 288 -6.28 -3.65 -22.58
N LEU A 289 -5.60 -4.79 -22.74
CA LEU A 289 -4.13 -4.85 -22.68
C LEU A 289 -3.47 -4.41 -23.99
N GLN A 290 -4.21 -4.40 -25.10
CA GLN A 290 -3.73 -3.90 -26.39
C GLN A 290 -3.69 -2.37 -26.34
N ALA A 291 -2.50 -1.80 -26.54
CA ALA A 291 -2.28 -0.36 -26.47
C ALA A 291 -2.00 0.24 -27.86
N PRO A 292 -2.34 1.52 -28.09
CA PRO A 292 -1.70 2.28 -29.15
C PRO A 292 -0.20 2.41 -28.90
N GLU A 293 0.60 2.54 -29.98
CA GLU A 293 2.03 2.84 -29.88
C GLU A 293 2.22 4.17 -29.15
N PHE A 294 2.87 4.14 -27.99
CA PHE A 294 3.33 5.37 -27.34
C PHE A 294 4.71 5.67 -27.89
N LYS A 295 4.90 6.89 -28.42
CA LYS A 295 6.25 7.34 -28.79
C LYS A 295 6.96 7.71 -27.51
N ALA A 296 8.01 6.95 -27.16
CA ALA A 296 8.90 7.26 -26.06
C ALA A 296 9.22 8.76 -26.06
N VAL A 297 9.02 9.41 -24.93
CA VAL A 297 9.43 10.80 -24.76
C VAL A 297 10.95 10.79 -24.68
N LYS A 298 11.61 11.77 -25.30
CA LYS A 298 13.05 11.96 -25.18
C LYS A 298 13.38 12.44 -23.77
N ASP A 299 13.24 11.56 -22.81
CA ASP A 299 13.52 11.80 -21.40
C ASP A 299 14.22 10.54 -20.86
N ASP A 300 15.25 10.73 -20.05
CA ASP A 300 16.13 9.67 -19.57
C ASP A 300 15.69 9.14 -18.19
N ASN A 301 14.54 9.62 -17.68
CA ASN A 301 13.97 9.12 -16.43
C ASN A 301 13.64 7.63 -16.50
N LEU A 302 13.86 6.94 -15.38
CA LEU A 302 13.54 5.53 -15.22
C LEU A 302 12.42 5.37 -14.19
N MET A 303 11.35 4.68 -14.58
CA MET A 303 10.22 4.39 -13.71
C MET A 303 9.92 2.90 -13.68
N GLN A 304 9.57 2.39 -12.52
CA GLN A 304 9.16 0.99 -12.34
C GLN A 304 8.03 0.91 -11.33
N LEU A 305 6.98 0.17 -11.69
CA LEU A 305 5.90 -0.13 -10.75
C LEU A 305 6.26 -1.37 -9.93
N LEU A 306 6.11 -1.26 -8.62
CA LEU A 306 6.22 -2.35 -7.65
C LEU A 306 4.85 -2.60 -7.00
N PRO A 307 4.05 -3.54 -7.54
CA PRO A 307 2.88 -4.04 -6.85
C PRO A 307 3.30 -4.97 -5.70
N SER A 308 2.61 -4.88 -4.57
CA SER A 308 2.74 -5.85 -3.47
C SER A 308 1.36 -6.35 -3.05
N GLY A 309 1.33 -7.47 -2.32
CA GLY A 309 0.11 -8.07 -1.77
C GLY A 309 0.21 -9.59 -1.67
N PRO A 310 -0.80 -10.26 -1.09
CA PRO A 310 -0.73 -11.68 -0.73
C PRO A 310 -0.72 -12.66 -1.91
N ALA A 311 -0.89 -12.14 -3.13
CA ALA A 311 -0.80 -12.90 -4.38
C ALA A 311 0.62 -12.86 -4.99
N LEU A 312 1.50 -12.03 -4.44
CA LEU A 312 2.86 -11.79 -4.91
C LEU A 312 3.85 -12.21 -3.82
N ASP A 313 5.14 -12.20 -4.11
CA ASP A 313 6.17 -12.47 -3.10
C ASP A 313 6.16 -11.36 -2.03
N ASP A 314 5.70 -11.72 -0.82
CA ASP A 314 5.43 -10.80 0.30
C ASP A 314 6.66 -9.99 0.74
N GLU A 315 7.89 -10.40 0.38
CA GLU A 315 9.13 -9.80 0.88
C GLU A 315 9.73 -8.71 -0.03
N VAL A 316 9.31 -8.62 -1.29
CA VAL A 316 10.00 -7.81 -2.31
C VAL A 316 10.05 -6.34 -1.93
N LEU A 317 8.95 -5.79 -1.40
CA LEU A 317 8.89 -4.40 -0.96
C LEU A 317 9.87 -4.10 0.19
N LEU A 318 9.95 -4.99 1.18
CA LEU A 318 10.91 -4.85 2.27
C LEU A 318 12.34 -4.96 1.73
N GLN A 319 12.63 -5.91 0.85
CA GLN A 319 13.94 -6.07 0.24
C GLN A 319 14.33 -4.85 -0.61
N VAL A 320 13.38 -4.22 -1.32
CA VAL A 320 13.57 -2.96 -2.07
C VAL A 320 13.94 -1.82 -1.13
N LEU A 321 13.20 -1.64 -0.02
CA LEU A 321 13.50 -0.63 1.00
C LEU A 321 14.88 -0.85 1.63
N LEU A 322 15.19 -2.09 2.02
CA LEU A 322 16.49 -2.44 2.61
C LEU A 322 17.63 -2.21 1.62
N THR A 323 17.48 -2.66 0.38
CA THR A 323 18.45 -2.45 -0.70
C THR A 323 18.71 -0.97 -0.91
N GLY A 324 17.67 -0.13 -0.95
CA GLY A 324 17.81 1.33 -1.03
C GLY A 324 18.61 1.91 0.13
N ILE A 325 18.21 1.59 1.37
CA ILE A 325 18.86 2.12 2.60
C ILE A 325 20.31 1.66 2.74
N HIS A 326 20.63 0.42 2.33
CA HIS A 326 21.99 -0.10 2.37
C HIS A 326 22.89 0.46 1.28
N ASN A 327 22.33 0.81 0.11
CA ASN A 327 23.08 1.45 -0.97
C ASN A 327 23.25 2.96 -0.77
N ALA A 328 22.41 3.59 0.06
CA ALA A 328 22.48 5.01 0.39
C ALA A 328 23.90 5.47 0.77
N ARG A 329 24.28 6.66 0.29
CA ARG A 329 25.59 7.30 0.46
C ARG A 329 25.51 8.64 1.19
N GLU A 330 24.42 9.36 1.04
CA GLU A 330 24.26 10.74 1.54
C GLU A 330 23.09 10.84 2.52
N SER A 331 21.90 10.39 2.11
CA SER A 331 20.69 10.63 2.89
C SER A 331 19.57 9.62 2.64
N VAL A 332 18.74 9.44 3.64
CA VAL A 332 17.47 8.68 3.57
C VAL A 332 16.38 9.52 4.21
N MET A 333 15.38 9.91 3.43
CA MET A 333 14.24 10.69 3.91
C MET A 333 12.96 9.90 3.76
N ILE A 334 12.19 9.78 4.84
CA ILE A 334 10.97 8.99 4.88
C ILE A 334 9.82 9.88 5.34
N THR A 335 8.71 9.85 4.61
CA THR A 335 7.43 10.42 5.05
C THR A 335 6.39 9.30 5.09
N THR A 336 5.72 9.13 6.24
CA THR A 336 4.67 8.11 6.39
C THR A 336 3.67 8.51 7.48
N PRO A 337 2.36 8.24 7.32
CA PRO A 337 1.38 8.45 8.38
C PRO A 337 1.57 7.49 9.55
N TYR A 338 1.99 6.26 9.29
CA TYR A 338 2.17 5.21 10.29
C TYR A 338 3.57 4.63 10.14
N PHE A 339 4.36 4.66 11.21
CA PHE A 339 5.72 4.15 11.23
C PHE A 339 5.84 3.07 12.30
N VAL A 340 5.62 1.82 11.89
CA VAL A 340 5.70 0.63 12.73
C VAL A 340 6.60 -0.39 12.01
N PRO A 341 7.91 -0.10 11.89
CA PRO A 341 8.84 -0.88 11.07
C PRO A 341 9.04 -2.28 11.64
N ASP A 342 9.54 -3.20 10.80
CA ASP A 342 10.08 -4.46 11.27
C ASP A 342 11.50 -4.27 11.83
N GLU A 343 12.04 -5.33 12.43
CA GLU A 343 13.40 -5.30 12.96
C GLU A 343 14.44 -5.05 11.86
N ALA A 344 14.26 -5.60 10.65
CA ALA A 344 15.24 -5.40 9.58
C ALA A 344 15.29 -3.94 9.11
N LEU A 345 14.14 -3.32 8.86
CA LEU A 345 14.03 -1.91 8.45
C LEU A 345 14.55 -0.98 9.56
N LEU A 346 14.19 -1.25 10.82
CA LEU A 346 14.66 -0.50 11.97
C LEU A 346 16.20 -0.54 12.07
N GLN A 347 16.81 -1.72 11.95
CA GLN A 347 18.26 -1.86 12.01
C GLN A 347 18.96 -1.25 10.79
N ALA A 348 18.36 -1.33 9.60
CA ALA A 348 18.89 -0.67 8.40
C ALA A 348 18.96 0.85 8.59
N LEU A 349 17.90 1.48 9.13
CA LEU A 349 17.85 2.91 9.42
C LEU A 349 18.86 3.32 10.49
N LYS A 350 18.95 2.56 11.59
CA LYS A 350 19.94 2.78 12.67
C LYS A 350 21.37 2.64 12.14
N SER A 351 21.62 1.67 11.28
CA SER A 351 22.91 1.46 10.63
C SER A 351 23.25 2.63 9.70
N ALA A 352 22.31 3.08 8.86
CA ALA A 352 22.50 4.24 7.99
C ALA A 352 22.86 5.51 8.79
N ALA A 353 22.13 5.81 9.86
CA ALA A 353 22.44 6.96 10.71
C ALA A 353 23.82 6.84 11.37
N LYS A 354 24.18 5.64 11.86
CA LYS A 354 25.51 5.39 12.46
C LYS A 354 26.66 5.45 11.45
N ARG A 355 26.40 5.22 10.15
CA ARG A 355 27.39 5.46 9.08
C ARG A 355 27.62 6.95 8.80
N GLY A 356 26.82 7.85 9.39
CA GLY A 356 26.91 9.29 9.20
C GLY A 356 26.00 9.84 8.11
N LEU A 357 25.05 9.04 7.58
CA LEU A 357 24.06 9.53 6.63
C LEU A 357 23.04 10.43 7.32
N ASP A 358 22.49 11.37 6.57
CA ASP A 358 21.33 12.14 7.00
C ASP A 358 20.06 11.30 6.89
N VAL A 359 19.63 10.70 8.01
CA VAL A 359 18.39 9.92 8.09
C VAL A 359 17.31 10.74 8.77
N THR A 360 16.25 11.07 8.03
CA THR A 360 15.12 11.87 8.52
C THR A 360 13.80 11.13 8.30
N ILE A 361 12.98 11.05 9.34
CA ILE A 361 11.63 10.47 9.29
C ILE A 361 10.63 11.53 9.71
N ILE A 362 9.66 11.81 8.85
CA ILE A 362 8.57 12.75 9.08
C ILE A 362 7.28 11.96 9.26
N VAL A 363 6.62 12.21 10.39
CA VAL A 363 5.37 11.59 10.80
C VAL A 363 4.40 12.67 11.28
N PRO A 364 3.08 12.45 11.22
CA PRO A 364 2.13 13.42 11.74
C PRO A 364 2.23 13.54 13.27
N ALA A 365 2.15 14.77 13.78
CA ALA A 365 2.10 15.03 15.22
C ALA A 365 0.82 14.48 15.87
N LYS A 366 -0.27 14.41 15.10
CA LYS A 366 -1.56 13.84 15.49
C LYS A 366 -2.00 12.80 14.49
N ASN A 367 -2.39 11.64 14.99
CA ASN A 367 -2.75 10.50 14.16
C ASN A 367 -4.19 10.04 14.41
N ASP A 368 -4.87 9.56 13.38
CA ASP A 368 -6.24 9.05 13.47
C ASP A 368 -6.29 7.58 13.95
N SER A 369 -5.18 6.85 13.82
CA SER A 369 -4.98 5.54 14.44
C SER A 369 -4.15 5.62 15.70
N ARG A 370 -4.81 5.62 16.87
CA ARG A 370 -4.12 5.65 18.18
C ARG A 370 -3.22 4.43 18.40
N LEU A 371 -3.63 3.25 17.92
CA LEU A 371 -2.84 2.04 18.10
C LEU A 371 -1.54 2.11 17.30
N ALA A 372 -1.61 2.52 16.03
CA ALA A 372 -0.42 2.70 15.20
C ALA A 372 0.50 3.80 15.75
N ASP A 373 -0.07 4.89 16.28
CA ASP A 373 0.69 5.97 16.92
C ASP A 373 1.47 5.45 18.15
N TYR A 374 0.81 4.76 19.08
CA TYR A 374 1.51 4.20 20.26
C TYR A 374 2.52 3.12 19.88
N ALA A 375 2.21 2.27 18.90
CA ALA A 375 3.14 1.25 18.41
C ALA A 375 4.38 1.89 17.76
N GLY A 376 4.23 2.94 16.96
CA GLY A 376 5.36 3.60 16.33
C GLY A 376 6.26 4.33 17.34
N ARG A 377 5.65 4.96 18.34
CA ARG A 377 6.36 5.68 19.41
C ARG A 377 7.31 4.82 20.22
N SER A 378 7.07 3.51 20.35
CA SER A 378 8.01 2.63 21.08
C SER A 378 9.41 2.60 20.44
N PHE A 379 9.52 2.82 19.12
CA PHE A 379 10.78 2.81 18.37
C PHE A 379 11.52 4.15 18.38
N TYR A 380 10.87 5.25 18.80
CA TYR A 380 11.45 6.59 18.65
C TYR A 380 12.73 6.80 19.46
N LEU A 381 12.81 6.22 20.67
CA LEU A 381 13.97 6.42 21.54
C LEU A 381 15.24 5.87 20.91
N GLU A 382 15.19 4.64 20.39
CA GLU A 382 16.35 3.98 19.79
C GLU A 382 16.76 4.59 18.44
N LEU A 383 15.81 5.12 17.67
CA LEU A 383 16.08 5.87 16.44
C LEU A 383 16.82 7.16 16.75
N LEU A 384 16.30 7.95 17.70
CA LEU A 384 16.93 9.19 18.13
C LEU A 384 18.33 8.94 18.69
N GLN A 385 18.52 7.87 19.48
CA GLN A 385 19.83 7.46 20.00
C GLN A 385 20.81 7.03 18.89
N ALA A 386 20.31 6.48 17.79
CA ALA A 386 21.14 6.12 16.64
C ALA A 386 21.51 7.30 15.74
N GLY A 387 20.94 8.49 15.98
CA GLY A 387 21.17 9.70 15.18
C GLY A 387 20.11 9.99 14.12
N VAL A 388 19.01 9.24 14.09
CA VAL A 388 17.89 9.51 13.17
C VAL A 388 17.13 10.75 13.62
N ARG A 389 16.83 11.66 12.69
CA ARG A 389 16.02 12.86 12.95
C ARG A 389 14.55 12.53 12.80
N LEU A 390 13.77 12.72 13.87
CA LEU A 390 12.32 12.56 13.86
C LEU A 390 11.64 13.92 13.85
N LEU A 391 10.78 14.14 12.86
CA LEU A 391 10.03 15.38 12.66
C LEU A 391 8.53 15.12 12.79
N LEU A 392 7.85 15.93 13.60
CA LEU A 392 6.42 15.82 13.87
C LEU A 392 5.66 16.92 13.11
N PHE A 393 4.99 16.56 12.02
CA PHE A 393 4.24 17.49 11.17
C PHE A 393 2.95 17.98 11.84
N LYS A 394 2.69 19.29 11.81
CA LYS A 394 1.63 19.92 12.61
C LYS A 394 0.37 20.32 11.83
N ASP A 395 0.45 20.46 10.52
CA ASP A 395 -0.59 21.15 9.72
C ASP A 395 -1.60 20.18 9.09
N GLY A 396 -1.94 19.11 9.81
CA GLY A 396 -2.87 18.08 9.35
C GLY A 396 -2.39 16.67 9.61
N LEU A 397 -3.11 15.69 9.04
CA LEU A 397 -2.63 14.32 8.98
C LEU A 397 -1.74 14.16 7.75
N LEU A 398 -0.43 14.18 7.96
CA LEU A 398 0.53 13.86 6.92
C LEU A 398 0.36 12.40 6.52
N HIS A 399 -0.28 12.19 5.37
CA HIS A 399 -0.64 10.88 4.84
C HIS A 399 0.18 10.54 3.58
N THR A 400 1.05 11.45 3.14
CA THR A 400 2.10 11.19 2.14
C THR A 400 2.94 9.96 2.53
N LYS A 401 3.26 9.13 1.53
CA LYS A 401 4.05 7.91 1.68
C LYS A 401 5.19 7.93 0.68
N THR A 402 6.33 8.39 1.15
CA THR A 402 7.51 8.57 0.31
C THR A 402 8.78 8.10 1.01
N VAL A 403 9.70 7.54 0.24
CA VAL A 403 11.08 7.30 0.65
C VAL A 403 11.98 7.87 -0.43
N ILE A 404 12.92 8.74 -0.04
CA ILE A 404 13.94 9.31 -0.91
C ILE A 404 15.31 8.84 -0.46
N VAL A 405 16.12 8.36 -1.39
CA VAL A 405 17.51 7.96 -1.15
C VAL A 405 18.44 8.77 -2.04
N ASP A 406 19.45 9.39 -1.43
CA ASP A 406 20.53 10.15 -2.09
C ASP A 406 20.06 11.18 -3.12
N ARG A 407 18.84 11.73 -2.95
CA ARG A 407 18.22 12.73 -3.86
C ARG A 407 18.03 12.25 -5.31
N HIS A 408 17.96 10.95 -5.52
CA HIS A 408 17.87 10.36 -6.86
C HIS A 408 16.78 9.29 -6.93
N LEU A 409 16.74 8.38 -5.97
CA LEU A 409 15.71 7.36 -5.91
C LEU A 409 14.52 7.88 -5.11
N VAL A 410 13.34 7.86 -5.71
CA VAL A 410 12.08 8.11 -5.01
C VAL A 410 11.20 6.88 -5.09
N LEU A 411 10.74 6.44 -3.92
CA LEU A 411 9.63 5.50 -3.78
C LEU A 411 8.41 6.32 -3.35
N ILE A 412 7.34 6.29 -4.14
CA ILE A 412 6.08 6.98 -3.83
C ILE A 412 4.90 6.06 -4.13
N GLY A 413 3.91 6.02 -3.24
CA GLY A 413 2.75 5.15 -3.47
C GLY A 413 1.82 5.04 -2.29
N SER A 414 1.23 3.85 -2.13
CA SER A 414 0.16 3.61 -1.17
C SER A 414 0.59 2.92 0.12
N VAL A 415 1.83 2.43 0.15
CA VAL A 415 2.45 1.69 1.26
C VAL A 415 2.68 2.57 2.49
N ASN A 416 2.07 2.21 3.62
CA ASN A 416 2.56 2.67 4.93
C ASN A 416 3.78 1.84 5.36
N LEU A 417 4.67 2.41 6.16
CA LEU A 417 5.77 1.66 6.78
C LEU A 417 5.32 0.96 8.07
N ASP A 418 4.27 0.14 7.95
CA ASP A 418 3.77 -0.79 8.96
C ASP A 418 3.69 -2.22 8.40
N MET A 419 3.66 -3.20 9.31
CA MET A 419 3.73 -4.61 8.93
C MET A 419 2.49 -5.07 8.18
N ARG A 420 1.34 -4.53 8.52
CA ARG A 420 0.11 -4.81 7.79
C ARG A 420 0.20 -4.38 6.32
N SER A 421 0.72 -3.19 6.03
CA SER A 421 0.83 -2.67 4.67
C SER A 421 1.92 -3.40 3.88
N ILE A 422 3.04 -3.73 4.52
CA ILE A 422 4.14 -4.46 3.87
C ILE A 422 3.77 -5.92 3.57
N TRP A 423 3.11 -6.62 4.49
CA TRP A 423 2.92 -8.08 4.41
C TRP A 423 1.52 -8.55 4.01
N LEU A 424 0.49 -7.70 4.10
CA LEU A 424 -0.91 -8.15 3.99
C LEU A 424 -1.72 -7.39 2.95
N ASN A 425 -1.57 -6.08 2.83
CA ASN A 425 -2.41 -5.31 1.92
C ASN A 425 -1.91 -5.42 0.49
N PHE A 426 -2.84 -5.30 -0.45
CA PHE A 426 -2.47 -4.96 -1.82
C PHE A 426 -2.04 -3.49 -1.84
N GLU A 427 -0.81 -3.22 -2.23
CA GLU A 427 -0.25 -1.88 -2.34
C GLU A 427 0.44 -1.71 -3.71
N ALA A 428 0.76 -0.47 -4.06
CA ALA A 428 1.56 -0.13 -5.22
C ALA A 428 2.56 0.95 -4.84
N THR A 429 3.80 0.78 -5.27
CA THR A 429 4.88 1.76 -5.13
C THR A 429 5.46 2.05 -6.50
N LEU A 430 5.53 3.32 -6.88
CA LEU A 430 6.28 3.78 -8.02
C LEU A 430 7.72 4.03 -7.58
N ILE A 431 8.66 3.36 -8.23
CA ILE A 431 10.10 3.57 -8.10
C ILE A 431 10.52 4.50 -9.23
N VAL A 432 11.13 5.64 -8.91
CA VAL A 432 11.59 6.64 -9.87
C VAL A 432 13.07 6.93 -9.64
N ASP A 433 13.88 6.79 -10.68
CA ASP A 433 15.25 7.32 -10.77
C ASP A 433 15.22 8.47 -11.78
N ASP A 434 15.05 9.68 -11.25
CA ASP A 434 15.01 10.94 -12.00
C ASP A 434 15.35 12.12 -11.09
N GLU A 435 16.25 12.98 -11.55
CA GLU A 435 16.77 14.08 -10.73
C GLU A 435 15.75 15.20 -10.59
N ASP A 436 15.03 15.53 -11.66
CA ASP A 436 13.99 16.56 -11.65
C ASP A 436 12.80 16.13 -10.78
N PHE A 437 12.35 14.87 -10.93
CA PHE A 437 11.32 14.30 -10.06
C PHE A 437 11.75 14.32 -8.60
N SER A 438 12.98 13.88 -8.30
CA SER A 438 13.48 13.87 -6.93
C SER A 438 13.56 15.28 -6.35
N ALA A 439 13.97 16.27 -7.14
CA ALA A 439 14.01 17.67 -6.72
C ALA A 439 12.62 18.21 -6.37
N GLU A 440 11.59 17.90 -7.17
CA GLU A 440 10.22 18.37 -6.90
C GLU A 440 9.64 17.71 -5.63
N VAL A 441 9.83 16.40 -5.46
CA VAL A 441 9.40 15.71 -4.23
C VAL A 441 10.18 16.22 -3.02
N LEU A 442 11.49 16.43 -3.13
CA LEU A 442 12.30 17.01 -2.05
C LEU A 442 11.84 18.41 -1.66
N SER A 443 11.50 19.26 -2.63
CA SER A 443 10.95 20.60 -2.37
C SER A 443 9.67 20.51 -1.53
N GLN A 444 8.77 19.57 -1.86
CA GLN A 444 7.56 19.35 -1.08
C GLN A 444 7.86 18.81 0.33
N ILE A 445 8.81 17.89 0.45
CA ILE A 445 9.18 17.38 1.77
C ILE A 445 9.85 18.47 2.63
N GLU A 446 10.63 19.38 2.05
CA GLU A 446 11.20 20.51 2.80
C GLU A 446 10.09 21.40 3.39
N GLN A 447 9.01 21.64 2.64
CA GLN A 447 7.84 22.34 3.19
C GLN A 447 7.19 21.56 4.36
N TYR A 448 7.24 20.23 4.36
CA TYR A 448 6.81 19.44 5.52
C TYR A 448 7.75 19.64 6.70
N ARG A 449 9.07 19.68 6.45
CA ARG A 449 10.10 19.89 7.49
C ARG A 449 9.94 21.25 8.16
N GLU A 450 9.72 22.31 7.41
CA GLU A 450 9.49 23.67 7.93
C GLU A 450 8.26 23.76 8.84
N ARG A 451 7.24 22.94 8.56
CA ARG A 451 5.98 22.84 9.32
C ARG A 451 6.03 21.79 10.43
N SER A 452 7.20 21.20 10.70
CA SER A 452 7.37 20.12 11.68
C SER A 452 8.13 20.57 12.92
N ASP A 453 7.79 19.97 14.06
CA ASP A 453 8.62 20.07 15.27
C ASP A 453 9.72 19.01 15.26
N HIS A 454 10.94 19.41 15.59
CA HIS A 454 12.04 18.49 15.81
C HIS A 454 11.90 17.77 17.15
N LEU A 455 11.75 16.45 17.12
CA LEU A 455 11.69 15.66 18.34
C LEU A 455 13.09 15.37 18.85
N THR A 456 13.40 15.82 20.07
CA THR A 456 14.70 15.58 20.72
C THR A 456 14.64 14.43 21.72
N ILE A 457 15.79 13.77 21.95
CA ILE A 457 15.94 12.74 23.00
C ILE A 457 15.49 13.29 24.36
N GLY A 458 15.91 14.52 24.71
CA GLY A 458 15.59 15.14 25.99
C GLY A 458 14.09 15.39 26.18
N GLN A 459 13.36 15.78 25.13
CA GLN A 459 11.90 15.85 25.17
C GLN A 459 11.28 14.46 25.31
N TRP A 460 11.75 13.51 24.49
CA TRP A 460 11.20 12.15 24.47
C TRP A 460 11.35 11.41 25.80
N GLN A 461 12.45 11.66 26.52
CA GLN A 461 12.72 11.07 27.83
C GLN A 461 11.95 11.71 28.99
N LYS A 462 11.21 12.80 28.79
CA LYS A 462 10.38 13.41 29.86
C LYS A 462 9.01 12.73 30.01
N ARG A 463 8.64 11.84 29.09
CA ARG A 463 7.33 11.17 29.09
C ARG A 463 7.13 10.31 30.34
N PRO A 464 5.94 10.32 30.96
CA PRO A 464 5.62 9.51 32.14
C PRO A 464 5.86 8.01 31.92
N ARG A 465 6.27 7.30 32.98
CA ARG A 465 6.57 5.86 32.92
C ARG A 465 5.37 5.02 32.47
N TYR A 466 4.15 5.41 32.84
CA TYR A 466 2.94 4.69 32.42
C TYR A 466 2.72 4.77 30.90
N GLN A 467 3.05 5.89 30.26
CA GLN A 467 2.94 6.03 28.79
C GLN A 467 3.94 5.12 28.08
N ARG A 468 5.18 5.04 28.59
CA ARG A 468 6.20 4.13 28.04
C ARG A 468 5.78 2.67 28.15
N LEU A 469 5.18 2.28 29.28
CA LEU A 469 4.67 0.93 29.46
C LEU A 469 3.54 0.63 28.46
N LEU A 470 2.62 1.58 28.26
CA LEU A 470 1.53 1.42 27.29
C LEU A 470 2.05 1.28 25.86
N GLU A 471 3.00 2.12 25.44
CA GLU A 471 3.64 2.03 24.11
C GLU A 471 4.30 0.66 23.89
N ASN A 472 5.09 0.20 24.86
CA ASN A 472 5.76 -1.10 24.78
C ASN A 472 4.77 -2.27 24.77
N LEU A 473 3.66 -2.17 25.51
CA LEU A 473 2.60 -3.18 25.47
C LEU A 473 1.90 -3.21 24.11
N ILE A 474 1.62 -2.05 23.52
CA ILE A 474 0.97 -1.95 22.21
C ILE A 474 1.93 -2.45 21.11
N GLN A 475 3.24 -2.23 21.24
CA GLN A 475 4.24 -2.75 20.30
C GLN A 475 4.25 -4.29 20.22
N LEU A 476 3.84 -5.01 21.26
CA LEU A 476 3.67 -6.47 21.17
C LEU A 476 2.58 -6.87 20.16
N ALA A 477 1.66 -5.96 19.85
CA ALA A 477 0.64 -6.14 18.82
C ALA A 477 1.09 -5.63 17.44
N SER A 478 2.30 -5.10 17.27
CA SER A 478 2.81 -4.60 15.98
C SER A 478 2.69 -5.57 14.80
N PRO A 479 2.85 -6.90 14.94
CA PRO A 479 2.61 -7.82 13.82
C PRO A 479 1.16 -7.88 13.30
N LEU A 480 0.22 -7.29 14.05
CA LEU A 480 -1.20 -7.20 13.71
C LEU A 480 -1.61 -5.78 13.27
N LEU A 481 -0.73 -4.79 13.46
CA LEU A 481 -0.91 -3.38 13.10
C LEU A 481 -0.21 -3.07 11.79
#